data_AF-A0AA37MSC0-F1
#
_entry.id   AF-A0AA37MSC0-F1
#
_cell.length_a   1.000
_cell.length_b   1.000
_cell.length_c   1.000
_cell.angle_alpha   90.00
_cell.angle_beta   90.00
_cell.angle_gamma   90.00
#
_symmetry.space_group_name_H-M   'P 1'
#
loop_
_entity.id
_entity.type
_entity.pdbx_description
1 polymer ?
#
loop_
_entity_poly.entity_id
_entity_poly.type
_entity_poly.pdbx_seq_one_letter_code
_entity_poly.pdbx_strand_id
1 'polypeptide(L)'
;MASQQSGLSDDFIAKQRERLLALKRELLGNEEGGIAAERRLQEERGSEAEEYEDDAQRMEQDIANQALRDVNDGRIGDIERALAKIADGTYGLSDESGVPIPKARLDAMPEAILTVEEQEKREAGR
;
A
#
# COMPACT_ATOMS: atom_id res chain seq x y z
N MET A 1 25.92 10.43 5.39
CA MET A 1 25.93 10.57 6.87
C MET A 1 24.51 10.88 7.39
N ALA A 2 23.46 10.22 6.86
CA ALA A 2 22.06 10.43 7.29
C ALA A 2 21.56 9.34 8.27
N SER A 3 22.23 8.19 8.29
CA SER A 3 21.94 7.03 9.14
C SER A 3 22.08 7.26 10.65
N GLN A 4 22.59 8.42 11.09
CA GLN A 4 22.68 8.78 12.52
C GLN A 4 21.44 9.50 13.05
N GLN A 5 20.51 9.97 12.20
CA GLN A 5 19.39 10.82 12.63
C GLN A 5 18.13 10.05 13.05
N SER A 6 17.90 8.85 12.53
CA SER A 6 16.73 8.02 12.88
C SER A 6 17.00 7.01 14.01
N GLY A 7 18.25 6.82 14.43
CA GLY A 7 18.61 5.88 15.50
C GLY A 7 18.35 4.40 15.17
N LEU A 8 18.07 4.07 13.90
CA LEU A 8 17.82 2.71 13.42
C LEU A 8 19.14 2.04 13.04
N SER A 9 19.27 0.74 13.32
CA SER A 9 20.44 -0.03 12.90
C SER A 9 20.36 -0.39 11.42
N ASP A 10 21.51 -0.46 10.74
CA ASP A 10 21.58 -0.87 9.34
C ASP A 10 20.99 -2.27 9.10
N ASP A 11 21.15 -3.20 10.06
CA ASP A 11 20.53 -4.54 10.04
C ASP A 11 19.00 -4.48 10.05
N PHE A 12 18.44 -3.54 10.82
CA PHE A 12 16.99 -3.32 10.85
C PHE A 12 16.52 -2.79 9.49
N ILE A 13 17.22 -1.79 8.94
CA ILE A 13 16.87 -1.21 7.63
C ILE A 13 16.93 -2.27 6.53
N ALA A 14 17.94 -3.15 6.54
CA ALA A 14 18.06 -4.25 5.58
C ALA A 14 16.87 -5.23 5.64
N LYS A 15 16.48 -5.65 6.85
CA LYS A 15 15.30 -6.52 7.06
C LYS A 15 14.01 -5.85 6.59
N GLN A 16 13.86 -4.56 6.87
CA GLN A 16 12.69 -3.79 6.47
C GLN A 16 12.61 -3.65 4.95
N ARG A 17 13.74 -3.45 4.27
CA ARG A 17 13.82 -3.44 2.81
C ARG A 17 13.33 -4.77 2.20
N GLU A 18 13.77 -5.91 2.73
CA GLU A 18 13.29 -7.21 2.25
C GLU A 18 11.79 -7.39 2.46
N ARG A 19 11.26 -6.98 3.63
CA ARG A 19 9.82 -6.97 3.92
C ARG A 19 9.04 -6.10 2.94
N LEU A 20 9.51 -4.89 2.67
CA LEU A 20 8.88 -3.98 1.71
C LEU A 20 8.84 -4.56 0.29
N LEU A 21 9.93 -5.19 -0.16
CA LEU A 21 9.97 -5.85 -1.47
C LEU A 21 9.02 -7.04 -1.55
N ALA A 22 8.92 -7.83 -0.47
CA ALA A 22 7.96 -8.93 -0.38
C ALA A 22 6.51 -8.41 -0.44
N LEU A 23 6.18 -7.39 0.35
CA LEU A 23 4.86 -6.74 0.34
C LEU A 23 4.50 -6.17 -1.02
N LYS A 24 5.44 -5.48 -1.69
CA LYS A 24 5.24 -4.96 -3.04
C LYS A 24 4.88 -6.07 -4.02
N ARG A 25 5.64 -7.18 -3.99
CA ARG A 25 5.41 -8.33 -4.87
C ARG A 25 4.07 -9.00 -4.59
N GLU A 26 3.69 -9.09 -3.32
CA GLU A 26 2.39 -9.64 -2.92
C GLU A 26 1.23 -8.77 -3.42
N LEU A 27 1.30 -7.45 -3.23
CA LEU A 27 0.27 -6.52 -3.71
C LEU A 27 0.14 -6.54 -5.23
N LEU A 28 1.25 -6.44 -5.96
CA LEU A 28 1.24 -6.52 -7.43
C LEU A 28 0.70 -7.87 -7.93
N GLY A 29 1.12 -8.98 -7.31
CA GLY A 29 0.63 -10.31 -7.67
C GLY A 29 -0.86 -10.50 -7.40
N ASN A 30 -1.36 -9.92 -6.30
CA ASN A 30 -2.79 -9.93 -5.97
C ASN A 30 -3.60 -9.10 -6.97
N GLU A 31 -3.10 -7.94 -7.40
CA GLU A 31 -3.71 -7.11 -8.44
C GLU A 31 -3.76 -7.83 -9.79
N GLU A 32 -2.64 -8.41 -10.24
CA GLU A 32 -2.58 -9.18 -11.48
C GLU A 32 -3.54 -10.38 -11.45
N GLY A 33 -3.61 -11.08 -10.31
CA GLY A 33 -4.53 -12.18 -10.08
C GLY A 33 -6.00 -11.75 -10.11
N GLY A 34 -6.33 -10.63 -9.47
CA GLY A 34 -7.68 -10.05 -9.46
C GLY A 34 -8.14 -9.65 -10.86
N ILE A 35 -7.31 -8.92 -11.61
CA ILE A 35 -7.60 -8.50 -12.99
C ILE A 35 -7.78 -9.71 -13.91
N ALA A 36 -6.98 -10.77 -13.73
CA ALA A 36 -7.12 -12.00 -14.51
C ALA A 36 -8.40 -12.76 -14.16
N ALA A 37 -8.82 -12.78 -12.90
CA ALA A 37 -10.06 -13.40 -12.46
C ALA A 37 -11.31 -12.64 -12.98
N GLU A 38 -11.30 -11.30 -12.90
CA GLU A 38 -12.37 -10.47 -13.46
C GLU A 38 -12.52 -10.64 -14.98
N ARG A 39 -11.40 -10.68 -15.71
CA ARG A 39 -11.43 -10.95 -17.16
C ARG A 39 -12.04 -12.31 -17.48
N ARG A 40 -11.61 -13.38 -16.79
CA ARG A 40 -12.18 -14.73 -16.99
C ARG A 40 -13.68 -14.74 -16.70
N LEU A 41 -14.12 -14.06 -15.65
CA LEU A 41 -15.54 -13.97 -15.31
C LEU A 41 -16.35 -13.21 -16.37
N GLN A 42 -15.80 -12.15 -16.96
CA GLN A 42 -16.42 -11.46 -18.10
C GLN A 42 -16.47 -12.34 -19.35
N GLU A 43 -15.40 -13.08 -19.65
CA GLU A 43 -15.32 -13.96 -20.82
C GLU A 43 -16.24 -15.18 -20.71
N GLU A 44 -16.34 -15.81 -19.53
CA GLU A 44 -17.25 -16.94 -19.28
C GLU A 44 -18.73 -16.55 -19.35
N ARG A 45 -19.06 -15.28 -19.12
CA ARG A 45 -20.44 -14.75 -19.13
C ARG A 45 -20.86 -14.15 -20.47
N GLY A 46 -20.13 -14.45 -21.55
CA GLY A 46 -20.50 -14.02 -22.89
C GLY A 46 -21.93 -14.42 -23.26
N SER A 47 -22.79 -13.41 -23.46
CA SER A 47 -24.09 -13.45 -24.17
C SER A 47 -25.34 -14.02 -23.48
N GLU A 48 -25.57 -13.76 -22.19
CA GLU A 48 -26.93 -13.87 -21.62
C GLU A 48 -27.48 -12.51 -21.18
N ALA A 49 -28.55 -12.11 -21.87
CA ALA A 49 -29.35 -10.94 -21.59
C ALA A 49 -30.44 -11.32 -20.58
N GLU A 50 -30.30 -10.90 -19.32
CA GLU A 50 -31.25 -10.94 -18.18
C GLU A 50 -30.38 -10.61 -16.94
N GLU A 51 -30.64 -9.71 -15.98
CA GLU A 51 -31.80 -9.11 -15.33
C GLU A 51 -31.36 -7.79 -14.63
N TYR A 52 -32.23 -6.78 -14.55
CA TYR A 52 -31.95 -5.48 -13.93
C TYR A 52 -31.66 -5.51 -12.40
N GLU A 53 -31.95 -6.62 -11.70
CA GLU A 53 -31.60 -6.80 -10.27
C GLU A 53 -30.12 -7.17 -10.06
N ASP A 54 -29.51 -7.83 -11.04
CA ASP A 54 -28.08 -8.20 -11.02
C ASP A 54 -27.18 -6.96 -11.26
N ASP A 55 -27.67 -5.96 -11.99
CA ASP A 55 -26.92 -4.72 -12.27
C ASP A 55 -26.60 -3.89 -11.01
N ALA A 56 -27.52 -3.85 -10.03
CA ALA A 56 -27.28 -3.11 -8.79
C ALA A 56 -26.21 -3.80 -7.92
N GLN A 57 -26.29 -5.11 -7.76
CA GLN A 57 -25.30 -5.89 -7.01
C GLN A 57 -23.94 -5.89 -7.71
N ARG A 58 -23.92 -5.95 -9.05
CA ARG A 58 -22.69 -5.83 -9.85
C ARG A 58 -22.05 -4.46 -9.70
N MET A 59 -22.82 -3.38 -9.81
CA MET A 59 -22.31 -2.02 -9.61
C MET A 59 -21.71 -1.85 -8.20
N GLU A 60 -22.35 -2.40 -7.18
CA GLU A 60 -21.83 -2.36 -5.80
C GLU A 60 -20.52 -3.16 -5.65
N GLN A 61 -20.43 -4.32 -6.32
CA GLN A 61 -19.21 -5.13 -6.38
C GLN A 61 -18.07 -4.40 -7.09
N ASP A 62 -18.35 -3.74 -8.22
CA ASP A 62 -17.38 -2.98 -9.00
C ASP A 62 -16.87 -1.76 -8.22
N ILE A 63 -17.75 -1.03 -7.52
CA ILE A 63 -17.37 0.08 -6.64
C ILE A 63 -16.46 -0.43 -5.52
N ALA A 64 -16.80 -1.56 -4.89
CA ALA A 64 -15.97 -2.15 -3.85
C ALA A 64 -14.60 -2.59 -4.37
N ASN A 65 -14.54 -3.24 -5.53
CA ASN A 65 -13.29 -3.64 -6.18
C ASN A 65 -12.43 -2.43 -6.55
N GLN A 66 -13.04 -1.36 -7.06
CA GLN A 66 -12.33 -0.14 -7.41
C GLN A 66 -11.76 0.56 -6.16
N ALA A 67 -12.54 0.66 -5.08
CA ALA A 67 -12.04 1.20 -3.82
C ALA A 67 -10.87 0.38 -3.25
N LEU A 68 -10.91 -0.95 -3.36
CA LEU A 68 -9.80 -1.82 -2.96
C LEU A 68 -8.54 -1.59 -3.80
N ARG A 69 -8.69 -1.40 -5.11
CA ARG A 69 -7.57 -1.07 -6.02
C ARG A 69 -6.95 0.28 -5.65
N ASP A 70 -7.76 1.31 -5.45
CA ASP A 70 -7.27 2.64 -5.06
C ASP A 70 -6.47 2.60 -3.75
N VAL A 71 -6.90 1.79 -2.78
CA VAL A 71 -6.17 1.58 -1.52
C VAL A 71 -4.85 0.83 -1.75
N ASN A 72 -4.86 -0.21 -2.60
CA ASN A 72 -3.65 -0.96 -2.94
C ASN A 72 -2.63 -0.09 -3.67
N ASP A 73 -3.07 0.71 -4.64
CA ASP A 73 -2.23 1.65 -5.38
C ASP A 73 -1.55 2.66 -4.44
N GLY A 74 -2.33 3.23 -3.51
CA GLY A 74 -1.79 4.13 -2.49
C GLY A 74 -0.72 3.45 -1.63
N ARG A 75 -0.99 2.22 -1.20
CA ARG A 75 -0.05 1.43 -0.38
C ARG A 75 1.21 1.04 -1.15
N ILE A 76 1.12 0.71 -2.44
CA ILE A 76 2.27 0.47 -3.31
C ILE A 76 3.11 1.75 -3.40
N GLY A 77 2.48 2.91 -3.57
CA GLY A 77 3.17 4.21 -3.56
C GLY A 77 3.95 4.45 -2.26
N ASP A 78 3.34 4.17 -1.10
CA ASP A 78 4.01 4.29 0.20
C ASP A 78 5.19 3.33 0.34
N ILE A 79 5.06 2.09 -0.15
CA ILE A 79 6.15 1.10 -0.17
C ILE A 79 7.32 1.58 -1.05
N GLU A 80 7.03 2.09 -2.25
CA GLU A 80 8.05 2.62 -3.15
C GLU A 80 8.77 3.83 -2.54
N ARG A 81 8.02 4.71 -1.88
CA ARG A 81 8.56 5.86 -1.15
C ARG A 81 9.46 5.41 0.00
N ALA A 82 9.03 4.43 0.79
CA ALA A 82 9.82 3.86 1.87
C ALA A 82 11.14 3.24 1.35
N LEU A 83 11.09 2.51 0.23
CA LEU A 83 12.28 1.95 -0.42
C LEU A 83 13.24 3.04 -0.92
N ALA A 84 12.72 4.13 -1.48
CA ALA A 84 13.53 5.28 -1.89
C ALA A 84 14.24 5.90 -0.68
N LYS A 85 13.55 6.09 0.45
CA LYS A 85 14.14 6.61 1.69
C LYS A 85 15.21 5.69 2.27
N ILE A 86 15.08 4.38 2.09
CA ILE A 86 16.14 3.43 2.45
C ILE A 86 17.38 3.67 1.58
N ALA A 87 17.21 3.87 0.27
CA ALA A 87 18.32 4.16 -0.64
C ALA A 87 19.00 5.51 -0.32
N ASP A 88 18.21 6.52 0.06
CA ASP A 88 18.69 7.85 0.45
C ASP A 88 19.28 7.89 1.88
N GLY A 89 19.05 6.83 2.67
CA GLY A 89 19.48 6.76 4.07
C GLY A 89 18.66 7.64 5.02
N THR A 90 17.44 8.02 4.63
CA THR A 90 16.47 8.84 5.39
C THR A 90 15.30 8.01 5.93
N TYR A 91 15.38 6.68 5.84
CA TYR A 91 14.36 5.77 6.35
C TYR A 91 14.14 5.95 7.86
N GLY A 92 12.86 5.94 8.24
CA GLY A 92 12.44 6.20 9.61
C GLY A 92 12.35 7.68 9.99
N LEU A 93 12.38 8.61 9.03
CA LEU A 93 12.00 10.01 9.22
C LEU A 93 10.64 10.25 8.56
N SER A 94 9.82 11.17 9.07
CA SER A 94 8.57 11.58 8.42
C SER A 94 8.85 12.35 7.13
N ASP A 95 8.05 12.13 6.09
CA ASP A 95 8.11 12.91 4.85
C ASP A 95 7.56 14.35 4.98
N GLU A 96 6.74 14.61 5.99
CA GLU A 96 6.10 15.92 6.18
C GLU A 96 6.90 16.80 7.14
N SER A 97 7.12 16.32 8.36
CA SER A 97 7.86 17.07 9.39
C SER A 97 9.35 16.74 9.49
N GLY A 98 9.81 15.65 8.87
CA GLY A 98 11.20 15.18 9.03
C GLY A 98 11.51 14.57 10.39
N VAL A 99 10.54 14.41 11.28
CA VAL A 99 10.77 13.87 12.64
C VAL A 99 10.95 12.34 12.61
N PRO A 100 11.68 11.74 13.57
CA PRO A 100 11.86 10.30 13.64
C PRO A 100 10.54 9.55 13.86
N ILE A 101 10.27 8.56 13.02
CA ILE A 101 9.15 7.63 13.14
C ILE A 101 9.51 6.57 14.19
N PRO A 102 8.64 6.30 15.19
CA PRO A 102 8.90 5.30 16.20
C PRO A 102 9.17 3.92 15.59
N LYS A 103 10.21 3.24 16.06
CA LYS A 103 10.57 1.89 15.58
C LYS A 103 9.41 0.91 15.69
N ALA A 104 8.62 0.95 16.76
CA ALA A 104 7.45 0.10 16.93
C ALA A 104 6.42 0.24 15.79
N ARG A 105 6.29 1.44 15.20
CA ARG A 105 5.45 1.67 14.03
C ARG A 105 6.04 1.03 12.79
N LEU A 106 7.35 1.17 12.57
CA LEU A 106 8.05 0.54 11.46
C LEU A 106 8.05 -1.00 11.57
N ASP A 107 8.10 -1.54 12.79
CA ASP A 107 7.97 -2.97 13.05
C ASP A 107 6.60 -3.52 12.64
N ALA A 108 5.53 -2.75 12.84
CA ALA A 108 4.17 -3.11 12.47
C ALA A 108 3.84 -2.80 11.00
N MET A 109 4.28 -1.65 10.50
CA MET A 109 4.03 -1.11 9.16
C MET A 109 5.34 -0.58 8.57
N PRO A 110 6.12 -1.42 7.86
CA PRO A 110 7.38 -1.02 7.26
C PRO A 110 7.25 0.11 6.22
N GLU A 111 6.07 0.26 5.62
CA GLU A 111 5.72 1.25 4.60
C GLU A 111 5.38 2.64 5.18
N ALA A 112 5.35 2.79 6.51
CA ALA A 112 4.98 4.05 7.14
C ALA A 112 5.96 5.18 6.78
N ILE A 113 5.47 6.16 6.03
CA ILE A 113 6.21 7.37 5.61
C ILE A 113 5.94 8.60 6.50
N LEU A 114 4.91 8.53 7.35
CA LEU A 114 4.48 9.59 8.28
C LEU A 114 4.42 9.05 9.72
N THR A 115 4.48 9.96 10.68
CA THR A 115 4.22 9.64 12.10
C THR A 115 2.75 9.28 12.34
N VAL A 116 2.46 8.69 13.51
CA VAL A 116 1.08 8.38 13.94
C VAL A 116 0.24 9.65 13.93
N GLU A 117 0.73 10.71 14.56
CA GLU A 117 -0.01 11.98 14.69
C GLU A 117 -0.29 12.65 13.34
N GLU A 118 0.67 12.60 12.41
CA GLU A 118 0.47 13.14 11.05
C GLU A 118 -0.51 12.28 10.25
N GLN A 119 -0.43 10.96 10.38
CA GLN A 119 -1.36 10.07 9.71
C GLN A 119 -2.79 10.25 10.25
N GLU A 120 -2.96 10.34 11.57
CA GLU A 120 -4.27 10.64 12.19
C GLU A 120 -4.84 11.97 11.70
N LYS A 121 -4.01 13.01 11.55
CA LYS A 121 -4.46 14.31 10.98
C LYS A 121 -4.90 14.19 9.53
N ARG A 122 -4.16 13.42 8.71
CA ARG A 122 -4.49 13.21 7.30
C ARG A 122 -5.80 12.43 7.14
N GLU A 123 -6.02 11.44 8.00
CA GLU A 123 -7.23 10.64 8.01
C GLU A 123 -8.43 11.42 8.57
N ALA A 124 -8.25 12.24 9.60
CA ALA A 124 -9.30 13.09 10.17
C ALA A 124 -9.73 14.26 9.26
N GLY A 125 -8.87 14.64 8.31
CA GLY A 125 -9.17 15.66 7.30
C GLY A 125 -9.84 15.14 6.03
N ARG A 126 -10.07 13.81 5.94
CA ARG A 126 -10.71 13.13 4.81
C ARG A 126 -12.20 12.91 5.07
#